data_AF-A0A1Q7C8L3-F1
#
_entry.id   AF-A0A1Q7C8L3-F1
#
_cell.length_a   1.000
_cell.length_b   1.000
_cell.length_c   1.000
_cell.angle_alpha   90.00
_cell.angle_beta   90.00
_cell.angle_gamma   90.00
#
_symmetry.space_group_name_H-M   'P 1'
#
loop_
_entity.id
_entity.type
_entity.pdbx_description
1 polymer ?
#
loop_
_entity_poly.entity_id
_entity_poly.type
_entity_poly.pdbx_seq_one_letter_code
_entity_poly.pdbx_strand_id
1 'polypeptide(L)'
;MKTTASHIEQHQTALRRENRRRYAFQRMLAATDRLLGRVEELNRDGVKTVPKRVRTQIRDVVGAMPLQVREALRDTGKVQDTLDSLFEVQERLFRWRFPGWHDFDPEGDQYDVVAS
;
A
#
# COMPACT_ATOMS: atom_id res chain seq x y z
N MET A 1 -14.92 1.25 42.16
CA MET A 1 -13.95 1.92 41.27
C MET A 1 -13.26 0.93 40.31
N LYS A 2 -14.00 0.17 39.48
CA LYS A 2 -13.41 -0.76 38.47
C LYS A 2 -13.67 -0.33 37.00
N THR A 3 -14.58 0.61 36.78
CA THR A 3 -15.10 0.96 35.45
C THR A 3 -14.16 1.85 34.65
N THR A 4 -13.42 2.76 35.31
CA THR A 4 -12.53 3.72 34.62
C THR A 4 -11.26 3.08 34.07
N ALA A 5 -10.66 2.13 34.81
CA ALA A 5 -9.42 1.46 34.39
C ALA A 5 -9.62 0.58 33.14
N SER A 6 -10.76 -0.14 33.08
CA SER A 6 -11.14 -0.95 31.91
C SER A 6 -11.35 -0.11 30.65
N HIS A 7 -11.92 1.09 30.78
CA HIS A 7 -12.14 1.98 29.64
C HIS A 7 -10.83 2.56 29.12
N ILE A 8 -9.91 2.95 30.02
CA ILE A 8 -8.56 3.43 29.66
C ILE A 8 -7.75 2.34 28.94
N GLU A 9 -7.76 1.10 29.41
CA GLU A 9 -7.07 -0.02 28.76
C GLU A 9 -7.63 -0.34 27.36
N GLN A 10 -8.95 -0.27 27.21
CA GLN A 10 -9.62 -0.44 25.91
C GLN A 10 -9.23 0.68 24.93
N HIS A 11 -9.21 1.93 25.38
CA HIS A 11 -8.76 3.08 24.59
C HIS A 11 -7.28 2.96 24.19
N GLN A 12 -6.39 2.59 25.11
CA GLN A 12 -4.97 2.37 24.81
C GLN A 12 -4.76 1.23 23.81
N THR A 13 -5.54 0.16 23.91
CA THR A 13 -5.48 -0.97 22.98
C THR A 13 -5.97 -0.58 21.59
N ALA A 14 -7.05 0.19 21.50
CA ALA A 14 -7.57 0.74 20.26
C ALA A 14 -6.52 1.66 19.58
N LEU A 15 -5.93 2.59 20.33
CA LEU A 15 -4.86 3.48 19.87
C LEU A 15 -3.64 2.72 19.35
N ARG A 16 -3.17 1.70 20.10
CA ARG A 16 -2.05 0.85 19.64
C ARG A 16 -2.39 0.10 18.35
N ARG A 17 -3.62 -0.41 18.22
CA ARG A 17 -4.09 -1.12 17.03
C ARG A 17 -4.22 -0.20 15.83
N GLU A 18 -4.65 1.03 16.03
CA GLU A 18 -4.73 2.06 14.99
C GLU A 18 -3.33 2.49 14.52
N ASN A 19 -2.44 2.84 15.45
CA ASN A 19 -1.06 3.21 15.13
C ASN A 19 -0.34 2.08 14.37
N ARG A 20 -0.48 0.83 14.80
CA ARG A 20 0.08 -0.33 14.08
C ARG A 20 -0.43 -0.41 12.64
N ARG A 21 -1.73 -0.20 12.42
CA ARG A 21 -2.34 -0.19 11.07
C ARG A 21 -1.81 0.96 10.23
N ARG A 22 -1.69 2.17 10.80
CA ARG A 22 -1.11 3.35 10.12
C ARG A 22 0.33 3.10 9.68
N TYR A 23 1.17 2.60 10.58
CA TYR A 23 2.56 2.30 10.26
C TYR A 23 2.71 1.16 9.25
N ALA A 24 1.85 0.14 9.33
CA ALA A 24 1.85 -0.94 8.34
C ALA A 24 1.51 -0.41 6.94
N PHE A 25 0.45 0.40 6.82
CA PHE A 25 0.07 1.05 5.57
C PHE A 25 1.22 1.88 4.97
N GLN A 26 1.78 2.79 5.75
CA GLN A 26 2.87 3.67 5.28
C GLN A 26 4.11 2.88 4.80
N ARG A 27 4.47 1.81 5.51
CA ARG A 27 5.57 0.93 5.08
C ARG A 27 5.27 0.19 3.77
N MET A 28 4.06 -0.32 3.61
CA MET A 28 3.64 -1.02 2.39
C MET A 28 3.60 -0.05 1.20
N LEU A 29 3.02 1.14 1.38
CA LEU A 29 2.96 2.18 0.34
C LEU A 29 4.36 2.58 -0.14
N ALA A 30 5.25 2.97 0.79
CA ALA A 30 6.61 3.35 0.44
C ALA A 30 7.42 2.22 -0.21
N ALA A 31 7.11 0.95 0.10
CA ALA A 31 7.75 -0.19 -0.55
C ALA A 31 7.24 -0.39 -1.98
N THR A 32 5.92 -0.25 -2.20
CA THR A 32 5.31 -0.29 -3.54
C THR A 32 5.80 0.86 -4.42
N ASP A 33 5.87 2.09 -3.91
CA ASP A 33 6.34 3.25 -4.68
C ASP A 33 7.77 3.06 -5.20
N ARG A 34 8.67 2.51 -4.36
CA ARG A 34 10.04 2.19 -4.77
C ARG A 34 10.08 1.14 -5.88
N LEU A 35 9.20 0.15 -5.82
CA LEU A 35 9.11 -0.88 -6.86
C LEU A 35 8.54 -0.31 -8.16
N LEU A 36 7.51 0.53 -8.08
CA LEU A 36 6.94 1.23 -9.23
C LEU A 36 8.01 2.04 -9.95
N GLY A 37 8.71 2.93 -9.24
CA GLY A 37 9.80 3.72 -9.84
C GLY A 37 10.87 2.84 -10.49
N ARG A 38 11.21 1.70 -9.87
CA ARG A 38 12.19 0.77 -10.46
C ARG A 38 11.68 0.08 -11.73
N VAL A 39 10.40 -0.28 -11.80
CA VAL A 39 9.82 -0.91 -12.99
C VAL A 39 9.56 0.14 -14.08
N GLU A 40 9.25 1.38 -13.72
CA GLU A 40 9.14 2.51 -14.63
C GLU A 40 10.47 2.86 -15.31
N GLU A 41 11.58 2.82 -14.57
CA GLU A 41 12.93 2.91 -15.14
C GLU A 41 13.15 1.83 -16.21
N LEU A 42 12.84 0.58 -15.89
CA LEU A 42 12.97 -0.52 -16.86
C LEU A 42 12.11 -0.26 -18.11
N ASN A 43 10.89 0.23 -17.92
CA ASN A 43 10.00 0.55 -19.03
C ASN A 43 10.55 1.68 -19.90
N ARG A 44 11.06 2.75 -19.27
CA ARG A 44 11.70 3.89 -19.92
C ARG A 44 12.92 3.48 -20.73
N ASP A 45 13.72 2.56 -20.19
CA ASP A 45 14.90 1.99 -20.85
C ASP A 45 14.54 0.98 -21.97
N GLY A 46 13.24 0.76 -22.22
CA GLY A 46 12.75 -0.14 -23.26
C GLY A 46 12.84 -1.63 -22.92
N VAL A 47 13.20 -1.98 -21.69
CA VAL A 47 13.27 -3.37 -21.21
C VAL A 47 11.87 -3.99 -21.25
N LYS A 48 11.73 -5.18 -21.84
CA LYS A 48 10.42 -5.84 -22.02
C LYS A 48 10.07 -6.82 -20.92
N THR A 49 11.06 -7.35 -20.22
CA THR A 49 10.90 -8.37 -19.18
C THR A 49 11.57 -7.94 -17.90
N VAL A 50 10.84 -8.03 -16.80
CA VAL A 50 11.34 -7.67 -15.47
C VAL A 50 12.44 -8.65 -15.05
N PRO A 51 13.64 -8.18 -14.68
CA PRO A 51 14.72 -9.05 -14.21
C PRO A 51 14.29 -9.91 -13.01
N LYS A 52 14.77 -11.17 -12.96
CA LYS A 52 14.40 -12.15 -11.91
C LYS A 52 14.57 -11.61 -10.48
N ARG A 53 15.63 -10.83 -10.23
CA ARG A 53 15.88 -10.21 -8.93
C ARG A 53 14.76 -9.22 -8.56
N VAL A 54 14.35 -8.37 -9.50
CA VAL A 54 13.27 -7.39 -9.31
C VAL A 54 11.93 -8.13 -9.12
N ARG A 55 11.64 -9.18 -9.91
CA ARG A 55 10.45 -10.02 -9.72
C ARG A 55 10.37 -10.64 -8.32
N THR A 56 11.50 -11.08 -7.78
CA THR A 56 11.56 -11.67 -6.43
C THR A 56 11.25 -10.59 -5.39
N GLN A 57 11.86 -9.41 -5.49
CA GLN A 57 11.57 -8.28 -4.59
C GLN A 57 10.09 -7.87 -4.64
N ILE A 58 9.48 -7.82 -5.83
CA ILE A 58 8.06 -7.52 -5.99
C ILE A 58 7.21 -8.56 -5.24
N ARG A 59 7.47 -9.84 -5.46
CA ARG A 59 6.74 -10.92 -4.76
C ARG A 59 6.92 -10.85 -3.25
N ASP A 60 8.10 -10.53 -2.76
CA ASP A 60 8.38 -10.48 -1.32
C ASP A 60 7.64 -9.30 -0.66
N VAL A 61 7.66 -8.12 -1.29
CA VAL A 61 6.97 -6.92 -0.81
C VAL A 61 5.45 -7.10 -0.86
N VAL A 62 4.92 -7.51 -2.03
CA VAL A 62 3.48 -7.66 -2.22
C VAL A 62 2.94 -8.87 -1.44
N GLY A 63 3.75 -9.92 -1.29
CA GLY A 63 3.38 -11.13 -0.52
C GLY A 63 3.13 -10.87 0.96
N ALA A 64 3.70 -9.80 1.52
CA ALA A 64 3.48 -9.35 2.90
C ALA A 64 2.20 -8.51 3.08
N MET A 65 1.50 -8.17 2.00
CA MET A 65 0.27 -7.38 2.04
C MET A 65 -0.97 -8.25 2.33
N PRO A 66 -2.12 -7.65 2.72
CA PRO A 66 -3.39 -8.37 2.85
C PRO A 66 -3.77 -9.13 1.57
N LEU A 67 -4.46 -10.26 1.73
CA LEU A 67 -4.80 -11.17 0.63
C LEU A 67 -5.47 -10.45 -0.56
N GLN A 68 -6.51 -9.65 -0.28
CA GLN A 68 -7.24 -8.93 -1.33
C GLN A 68 -6.39 -7.90 -2.09
N VAL A 69 -5.31 -7.41 -1.47
CA VAL A 69 -4.38 -6.46 -2.09
C VAL A 69 -3.40 -7.22 -2.99
N ARG A 70 -2.78 -8.28 -2.48
CA ARG A 70 -1.75 -9.03 -3.22
C ARG A 70 -2.28 -9.81 -4.43
N GLU A 71 -3.57 -10.14 -4.45
CA GLU A 71 -4.22 -10.83 -5.58
C GLU A 71 -4.24 -10.01 -6.88
N ALA A 72 -4.04 -8.70 -6.81
CA ALA A 72 -3.87 -7.86 -7.99
C ALA A 72 -2.56 -8.12 -8.75
N LEU A 73 -1.54 -8.67 -8.08
CA LEU A 73 -0.22 -8.87 -8.70
C LEU A 73 -0.28 -9.96 -9.78
N ARG A 74 0.15 -9.62 -10.99
CA ARG A 74 0.23 -10.55 -12.13
C ARG A 74 1.66 -11.04 -12.32
N ASP A 75 1.90 -12.35 -12.25
CA ASP A 75 3.24 -12.92 -12.46
C ASP A 75 3.52 -13.30 -13.92
N THR A 76 3.37 -12.33 -14.84
CA THR A 76 3.67 -12.56 -16.27
C THR A 76 5.14 -12.29 -16.60
N GLY A 77 5.83 -11.53 -15.76
CA GLY A 77 7.21 -11.08 -15.95
C GLY A 77 7.40 -10.01 -17.03
N LYS A 78 6.34 -9.61 -17.76
CA LYS A 78 6.41 -8.47 -18.69
C LYS A 78 6.40 -7.16 -17.91
N VAL A 79 7.19 -6.19 -18.34
CA VAL A 79 7.32 -4.90 -17.64
C VAL A 79 5.98 -4.15 -17.58
N GLN A 80 5.25 -4.09 -18.70
CA GLN A 80 3.95 -3.42 -18.80
C GLN A 80 2.91 -4.04 -17.85
N ASP A 81 2.66 -5.36 -17.97
CA ASP A 81 1.74 -6.07 -17.07
C ASP A 81 2.15 -5.95 -15.58
N THR A 82 3.45 -5.85 -15.30
CA THR A 82 3.96 -5.65 -13.94
C THR A 82 3.64 -4.24 -13.43
N LEU A 83 3.78 -3.20 -14.26
CA LEU A 83 3.36 -1.84 -13.91
C LEU A 83 1.86 -1.78 -13.63
N ASP A 84 1.05 -2.27 -14.56
CA ASP A 84 -0.41 -2.25 -14.43
C ASP A 84 -0.86 -2.95 -13.14
N SER A 85 -0.28 -4.11 -12.84
CA SER A 85 -0.62 -4.83 -11.62
C SER A 85 -0.08 -4.18 -10.35
N LEU A 86 1.06 -3.47 -10.39
CA LEU A 86 1.56 -2.70 -9.24
C LEU A 86 0.69 -1.47 -8.96
N PHE A 87 0.17 -0.79 -9.99
CA PHE A 87 -0.83 0.26 -9.80
C PHE A 87 -2.12 -0.30 -9.18
N GLU A 88 -2.61 -1.43 -9.68
CA GLU A 88 -3.79 -2.10 -9.10
C GLU A 88 -3.56 -2.52 -7.64
N VAL A 89 -2.36 -3.03 -7.30
CA VAL A 89 -1.95 -3.31 -5.92
C VAL A 89 -1.99 -2.04 -5.06
N GLN A 90 -1.46 -0.93 -5.56
CA GLN A 90 -1.44 0.34 -4.83
C GLN A 90 -2.86 0.88 -4.59
N GLU A 91 -3.72 0.87 -5.61
CA GLU A 91 -5.14 1.23 -5.49
C GLU A 91 -5.86 0.37 -4.44
N ARG A 92 -5.69 -0.95 -4.49
CA ARG A 92 -6.30 -1.85 -3.51
C ARG A 92 -5.74 -1.61 -2.10
N LEU A 93 -4.46 -1.23 -1.97
CA LEU A 93 -3.86 -0.85 -0.70
C LEU A 93 -4.48 0.43 -0.14
N PHE A 94 -4.77 1.43 -1.00
CA PHE A 94 -5.51 2.63 -0.61
C PHE A 94 -6.93 2.29 -0.16
N ARG A 95 -7.69 1.51 -0.93
CA ARG A 95 -9.05 1.05 -0.54
C ARG A 95 -9.06 0.24 0.74
N TRP A 96 -8.04 -0.58 0.97
CA TRP A 96 -7.89 -1.33 2.21
C TRP A 96 -7.73 -0.41 3.43
N ARG A 97 -7.04 0.72 3.28
CA ARG A 97 -6.86 1.71 4.34
C ARG A 97 -8.03 2.70 4.44
N PHE A 98 -8.61 3.06 3.32
CA PHE A 98 -9.64 4.07 3.14
C PHE A 98 -10.77 3.48 2.27
N PRO A 99 -11.76 2.79 2.88
CA PRO A 99 -12.79 2.07 2.12
C PRO A 99 -13.62 2.93 1.15
N GLY A 100 -13.69 4.26 1.37
CA GLY A 100 -14.34 5.22 0.47
C GLY A 100 -13.40 5.89 -0.53
N TRP A 101 -12.17 5.39 -0.71
CA TRP A 101 -11.23 5.96 -1.68
C TRP A 101 -11.66 5.61 -3.11
N HIS A 102 -11.70 6.64 -3.95
CA HIS A 102 -11.96 6.55 -5.38
C HIS A 102 -10.81 7.23 -6.13
N ASP A 103 -10.47 6.70 -7.30
CA ASP A 103 -9.36 7.15 -8.15
C ASP A 103 -9.53 8.60 -8.65
N PHE A 104 -10.75 9.15 -8.52
CA PHE A 104 -11.09 10.52 -8.82
C PHE A 104 -11.60 11.21 -7.54
N ASP A 105 -10.73 11.97 -6.90
CA ASP A 105 -11.11 12.94 -5.88
C ASP A 105 -11.00 14.35 -6.49
N PRO A 106 -12.10 14.97 -6.95
CA PRO A 106 -12.06 16.35 -7.43
C PRO A 106 -11.72 17.36 -6.31
N GLU A 107 -11.65 16.93 -5.05
CA GLU A 107 -11.34 17.74 -3.87
C GLU A 107 -9.88 17.58 -3.39
N GLY A 108 -9.03 16.88 -4.16
CA GLY A 108 -7.66 16.50 -3.78
C GLY A 108 -6.64 17.62 -3.47
N ASP A 109 -7.03 18.89 -3.57
CA ASP A 109 -6.19 20.04 -3.15
C ASP A 109 -6.43 20.49 -1.70
N GLN A 110 -7.35 19.87 -0.94
CA GLN A 110 -7.67 20.33 0.42
C GLN A 110 -7.59 19.22 1.47
N TYR A 111 -6.42 18.59 1.61
CA TYR A 111 -6.03 18.03 2.91
C TYR A 111 -5.41 19.15 3.75
N ASP A 112 -6.28 19.98 4.30
CA ASP A 112 -5.90 20.92 5.36
C ASP A 112 -5.34 20.10 6.52
N VAL A 113 -4.04 20.26 6.76
CA VAL A 113 -3.38 19.73 7.95
C VAL A 113 -3.91 20.55 9.12
N VAL A 114 -5.09 20.20 9.62
CA VAL A 114 -5.59 20.75 10.87
C VAL A 114 -4.83 20.06 11.99
N ALA A 115 -3.67 20.64 12.32
CA ALA A 115 -3.11 20.56 13.65
C ALA A 115 -3.96 21.47 14.55
N SER A 116 -4.71 20.88 15.47
CA SER A 116 -5.10 21.49 16.75
C SER A 116 -5.32 20.39 17.77
#